data_AF-A0A2P4QI41-F1
#
_entry.id   AF-A0A2P4QI41-F1
#
_cell.length_a   1.000
_cell.length_b   1.000
_cell.length_c   1.000
_cell.angle_alpha   90.00
_cell.angle_beta   90.00
_cell.angle_gamma   90.00
#
_symmetry.space_group_name_H-M   'P 1'
#
loop_
_entity.id
_entity.type
_entity.pdbx_description
1 polymer ?
#
loop_
_entity_poly.entity_id
_entity_poly.type
_entity_poly.pdbx_seq_one_letter_code
_entity_poly.pdbx_strand_id
1 'polypeptide(L)' 'MHRDFHSGNILFDPNFRVLNDDWKIGDLGLSQAVNSESSNNEVYGVIPYIAPEIFRGSIFSKEADIYSFGMIMWEL' A
#
# COMPACT_ATOMS: atom_id res chain seq x y z
N MET A 1 3.62 4.41 -6.18
CA MET A 1 3.89 3.69 -4.92
C MET A 1 2.81 4.14 -3.95
N HIS A 2 2.13 3.21 -3.30
CA HIS A 2 1.00 3.50 -2.40
C HIS A 2 1.49 3.96 -1.03
N ARG A 3 2.55 3.30 -0.50
CA ARG A 3 3.20 3.63 0.78
C ARG A 3 2.36 3.41 2.05
N ASP A 4 1.13 2.93 1.89
CA ASP A 4 0.21 2.59 2.99
C ASP A 4 -0.77 1.49 2.54
N PHE A 5 -0.25 0.48 1.85
CA PHE A 5 -1.10 -0.57 1.30
C PHE A 5 -1.40 -1.62 2.37
N HIS A 6 -2.67 -1.75 2.76
CA HIS A 6 -3.13 -2.74 3.73
C HIS A 6 -4.58 -3.14 3.43
N SER A 7 -5.09 -4.19 4.09
CA SER A 7 -6.43 -4.74 3.85
C SER A 7 -7.53 -3.68 3.99
N GLY A 8 -7.43 -2.80 5.01
CA GLY A 8 -8.34 -1.67 5.19
C GLY A 8 -8.41 -0.65 4.05
N ASN A 9 -7.43 -0.60 3.14
CA ASN A 9 -7.41 0.28 1.96
C ASN A 9 -7.88 -0.43 0.68
N ILE A 10 -8.35 -1.68 0.78
CA ILE A 10 -9.00 -2.41 -0.31
C ILE A 10 -10.52 -2.30 -0.12
N LEU A 11 -11.17 -1.57 -1.02
CA LEU A 11 -12.58 -1.24 -0.95
C LEU A 11 -13.40 -2.15 -1.85
N PHE A 12 -14.57 -2.57 -1.38
CA PHE A 12 -15.54 -3.36 -2.13
C PHE A 12 -16.87 -2.61 -2.24
N ASP A 13 -17.39 -2.47 -3.46
CA ASP A 13 -18.74 -1.93 -3.68
C ASP A 13 -19.73 -3.07 -3.99
N PRO A 14 -20.57 -3.49 -3.04
CA PRO A 14 -21.52 -4.59 -3.22
C PRO A 14 -22.67 -4.25 -4.20
N ASN A 15 -22.87 -2.96 -4.52
CA ASN A 15 -23.97 -2.49 -5.36
C ASN A 15 -23.57 -2.34 -6.84
N PHE A 16 -22.27 -2.31 -7.13
CA PHE A 16 -21.74 -2.19 -8.48
C PHE A 16 -21.47 -3.60 -9.04
N ARG A 17 -22.54 -4.29 -9.48
CA ARG A 17 -22.49 -5.68 -9.95
C ARG A 17 -22.26 -5.80 -11.46
N VAL A 18 -21.24 -5.14 -12.01
CA VAL A 18 -20.91 -5.26 -13.44
C VAL A 18 -19.90 -6.38 -13.64
N LEU A 19 -20.37 -7.63 -13.66
CA LEU A 19 -19.69 -8.86 -14.13
C LEU A 19 -18.28 -9.21 -13.59
N ASN A 20 -17.64 -8.36 -12.78
CA ASN A 20 -16.38 -8.60 -12.10
C ASN A 20 -16.49 -8.02 -10.69
N ASP A 21 -15.92 -8.70 -9.69
CA ASP A 21 -15.87 -8.17 -8.34
C ASP A 21 -15.08 -6.85 -8.33
N ASP A 22 -15.77 -5.73 -8.16
CA ASP A 22 -15.20 -4.38 -8.25
C ASP A 22 -14.46 -3.98 -6.96
N TRP A 23 -13.35 -4.67 -6.71
CA TRP A 23 -12.38 -4.28 -5.70
C TRP A 23 -11.59 -3.06 -6.20
N LYS A 24 -11.44 -2.06 -5.33
CA LYS A 24 -10.70 -0.82 -5.63
C LYS A 24 -9.65 -0.56 -4.57
N ILE A 25 -8.52 -0.01 -4.99
CA ILE A 25 -7.49 0.48 -4.07
C ILE A 25 -7.84 1.93 -3.71
N GLY A 26 -7.97 2.19 -2.40
CA GLY A 26 -8.31 3.49 -1.82
C GLY A 26 -7.10 4.22 -1.23
N ASP A 27 -7.38 5.28 -0.48
CA ASP A 27 -6.43 6.09 0.30
C ASP A 27 -5.05 6.36 -0.32
N LEU A 28 -5.02 7.30 -1.26
CA LEU A 28 -3.80 7.71 -1.96
C LEU A 28 -3.11 8.91 -1.30
N GLY A 29 -3.44 9.26 -0.05
CA GLY A 29 -2.90 10.46 0.63
C GLY A 29 -1.38 10.44 0.82
N LEU A 30 -0.82 9.24 0.95
CA LEU A 30 0.63 9.00 1.07
C LEU A 30 1.26 8.53 -0.25
N SER A 31 0.46 8.39 -1.31
CA SER A 31 0.94 7.84 -2.58
C SER A 31 1.89 8.80 -3.30
N GLN A 32 2.82 8.19 -4.03
CA GLN A 32 3.87 8.93 -4.70
C GLN A 32 4.24 8.33 -6.06
N ALA A 33 4.54 9.22 -7.02
CA ALA A 33 5.08 8.83 -8.31
C ALA A 33 6.45 8.17 -8.14
N VAL A 34 6.73 7.13 -8.91
CA VAL A 34 7.98 6.34 -8.80
C VAL A 34 9.23 7.21 -9.04
N ASN A 35 9.10 8.27 -9.84
CA ASN A 35 10.21 9.13 -10.24
C ASN A 35 10.29 10.44 -9.44
N SER A 36 9.54 10.58 -8.35
CA SER A 36 9.62 11.80 -7.54
C SER A 36 10.84 11.76 -6.63
N GLU A 37 11.64 12.83 -6.65
CA GLU A 37 12.82 12.97 -5.79
C GLU A 37 12.51 13.40 -4.36
N SER A 38 11.40 12.94 -3.76
CA SER A 38 11.13 13.34 -2.38
C SER A 38 12.11 12.65 -1.43
N SER A 39 12.82 13.46 -0.66
CA SER A 39 13.71 13.04 0.42
C SER A 39 12.98 12.68 1.72
N ASN A 40 11.64 12.61 1.71
CA ASN A 40 10.86 12.38 2.93
C ASN A 40 10.82 10.89 3.28
N ASN A 41 11.81 10.46 4.06
CA ASN A 41 11.96 9.11 4.62
C ASN A 41 11.27 8.94 5.98
N GLU A 42 10.31 9.79 6.32
CA GLU A 42 9.44 9.52 7.46
C GLU A 42 8.70 8.19 7.25
N VAL A 43 8.60 7.43 8.34
CA VAL A 43 7.94 6.12 8.36
C VAL A 43 6.44 6.36 8.59
N TYR A 44 5.63 5.97 7.61
CA TYR A 44 4.18 6.03 7.68
C TYR A 44 3.58 4.67 7.32
N GLY A 45 2.32 4.49 7.69
CA GLY A 45 1.50 3.33 7.36
C GLY A 45 1.23 2.40 8.54
N VAL A 46 0.55 1.29 8.26
CA VAL A 46 0.11 0.33 9.28
C VAL A 46 1.20 -0.72 9.56
N ILE A 47 1.76 -0.72 10.78
CA ILE A 47 3.01 -1.42 11.16
C ILE A 47 3.15 -2.85 10.60
N PRO A 48 2.15 -3.76 10.69
CA PRO A 48 2.28 -5.12 10.15
C PRO A 48 2.56 -5.19 8.65
N TYR A 49 2.14 -4.18 7.86
CA TYR A 49 2.28 -4.16 6.40
C TYR A 49 3.53 -3.40 5.94
N ILE A 50 4.24 -2.72 6.84
CA ILE A 50 5.43 -1.94 6.48
C ILE A 50 6.62 -2.88 6.25
N ALA A 51 7.27 -2.74 5.09
CA ALA A 51 8.45 -3.52 4.74
C ALA A 51 9.63 -3.23 5.69
N PRO A 52 10.42 -4.25 6.08
CA PRO A 52 11.47 -4.11 7.09
C PRO A 52 12.57 -3.10 6.71
N GLU A 53 12.83 -2.90 5.43
CA GLU A 53 13.78 -1.92 4.91
C GLU A 53 13.38 -0.47 5.20
N ILE A 54 12.08 -0.18 5.32
CA ILE A 54 11.55 1.15 5.66
C ILE A 54 11.88 1.52 7.10
N PHE A 55 11.78 0.56 8.03
CA PHE A 55 12.23 0.76 9.42
C PHE A 55 13.75 0.98 9.53
N ARG A 56 14.51 0.60 8.50
CA ARG A 56 15.96 0.84 8.41
C ARG A 56 16.30 2.19 7.74
N GLY A 57 15.29 3.02 7.46
CA GLY A 57 15.45 4.33 6.84
C GLY A 57 15.65 4.29 5.32
N SER A 58 15.34 3.16 4.68
CA SER A 58 15.37 3.07 3.21
C SER A 58 14.25 3.92 2.60
N ILE A 59 14.48 4.45 1.41
CA ILE A 59 13.46 5.16 0.65
C ILE A 59 12.36 4.17 0.29
N PHE A 60 11.10 4.61 0.35
CA PHE A 60 9.97 3.81 -0.15
C PHE A 60 10.18 3.42 -1.61
N SER A 61 9.96 2.14 -1.90
CA SER A 61 10.12 1.56 -3.22
C SER A 61 8.86 0.78 -3.62
N LYS A 62 8.82 0.29 -4.87
CA LYS A 62 7.73 -0.58 -5.33
C LYS A 62 7.74 -1.90 -4.57
N GLU A 63 8.91 -2.40 -4.21
CA GLU A 63 9.11 -3.65 -3.48
C GLU A 63 8.50 -3.57 -2.08
N ALA A 64 8.49 -2.38 -1.45
CA ALA A 64 7.80 -2.17 -0.18
C ALA A 64 6.27 -2.34 -0.30
N ASP A 65 5.64 -1.87 -1.38
CA ASP A 65 4.21 -2.12 -1.65
C ASP A 65 3.96 -3.62 -1.92
N ILE A 66 4.92 -4.34 -2.54
CA ILE A 66 4.82 -5.79 -2.76
C ILE A 66 4.92 -6.57 -1.44
N TYR A 67 5.81 -6.17 -0.52
CA TYR A 67 5.84 -6.73 0.83
C TYR A 67 4.49 -6.56 1.53
N SER A 68 3.92 -5.35 1.45
CA SER A 68 2.62 -5.02 2.03
C SER A 68 1.52 -5.93 1.47
N PHE A 69 1.53 -6.18 0.16
CA PHE A 69 0.64 -7.14 -0.49
C PHE A 69 0.84 -8.58 0.03
N GLY A 70 2.09 -9.00 0.26
CA GLY A 70 2.39 -10.29 0.88
C GLY A 70 1.80 -10.43 2.29
N MET A 71 1.82 -9.35 3.08
CA MET A 71 1.20 -9.31 4.40
C MET A 71 -0.33 -9.39 4.34
N ILE A 72 -0.97 -8.75 3.35
CA ILE A 72 -2.40 -8.91 3.08
C ILE A 72 -2.73 -10.36 2.73
N MET A 73 -1.93 -11.02 1.89
CA MET A 73 -2.13 -12.43 1.53
C MET A 73 -1.94 -13.37 2.74
N TRP A 74 -1.07 -13.02 3.68
CA TRP A 74 -0.83 -13.81 4.89
C TRP A 74 -1.94 -13.65 5.95
N GLU A 75 -2.63 -12.51 5.97
CA GLU A 75 -3.74 -12.22 6.89
C GLU A 75 -5.00 -13.08 6.62
N LEU A 76 -5.19 -13.51 5.37
CA LEU A 76 -6.33 -14.30 4.90
C LEU A 76 -6.21 -15.79 5.24
#